data_AF-A0A0S8KBV0-F1
#
_entry.id   AF-A0A0S8KBV0-F1
#
_cell.length_a   1.000
_cell.length_b   1.000
_cell.length_c   1.000
_cell.angle_alpha   90.00
_cell.angle_beta   90.00
_cell.angle_gamma   90.00
#
_symmetry.space_group_name_H-M   'P 1'
#
loop_
_entity.id
_entity.type
_entity.pdbx_description
1 polymer ?
#
loop_
_entity_poly.entity_id
_entity_poly.type
_entity_poly.pdbx_seq_one_letter_code
_entity_poly.pdbx_strand_id
1 'polypeptide(L)'
;MNEESIALRVQHIGLWVTDLERLSRFYRRVLGFEKQDSYHVPAKIMHHIFGQDTAYTAEVYRRDKVVLELFHSDQKMQDQGPFPLIPASTISVWRLGTKELSARRPRRRALR
;
A
#
# COMPACT_ATOMS: atom_id res chain seq x y z
N MET A 1 18.81 5.40 -31.13
CA MET A 1 18.69 5.92 -29.76
C MET A 1 17.27 5.60 -29.32
N ASN A 2 17.09 4.60 -28.45
CA ASN A 2 15.77 4.21 -27.96
C ASN A 2 15.43 5.08 -26.75
N GLU A 3 14.46 5.96 -26.90
CA GLU A 3 13.78 6.64 -25.79
C GLU A 3 12.86 5.63 -25.09
N GLU A 4 13.44 4.76 -24.26
CA GLU A 4 12.66 4.11 -23.21
C GLU A 4 12.35 5.19 -22.16
N SER A 5 11.22 5.87 -22.37
CA SER A 5 10.60 6.67 -21.32
C SER A 5 10.43 5.76 -20.10
N ILE A 6 11.08 6.12 -19.00
CA ILE A 6 10.91 5.45 -17.71
C ILE A 6 9.50 5.82 -17.23
N ALA A 7 8.49 5.18 -17.82
CA ALA A 7 7.14 5.24 -17.32
C ALA A 7 7.18 4.60 -15.94
N LEU A 8 7.14 5.44 -14.90
CA LEU A 8 7.00 5.03 -13.52
C LEU A 8 5.81 4.07 -13.43
N ARG A 9 6.09 2.76 -13.42
CA ARG A 9 5.06 1.73 -13.26
C ARG A 9 4.58 1.81 -11.83
N VAL A 10 3.44 2.48 -11.63
CA VAL A 10 2.73 2.51 -10.35
C VAL A 10 2.43 1.06 -9.97
N GLN A 11 3.07 0.57 -8.90
CA GLN A 11 2.88 -0.81 -8.44
C GLN A 11 1.63 -0.95 -7.57
N HIS A 12 1.32 0.08 -6.78
CA HIS A 12 0.11 0.15 -5.98
C HIS A 12 -0.28 1.62 -5.71
N ILE A 13 -1.55 1.83 -5.38
CA ILE A 13 -2.14 3.11 -4.94
C ILE A 13 -2.65 2.89 -3.52
N GLY A 14 -2.08 3.60 -2.54
CA GLY A 14 -2.54 3.57 -1.16
C GLY A 14 -3.43 4.77 -0.85
N LEU A 15 -4.65 4.53 -0.38
CA LEU A 15 -5.61 5.58 0.01
C LEU A 15 -6.00 5.41 1.46
N TRP A 16 -5.80 6.45 2.25
CA TRP A 16 -6.43 6.57 3.56
C TRP A 16 -7.91 6.95 3.40
N VAL A 17 -8.79 6.22 4.07
CA VAL A 17 -10.24 6.34 3.89
C VAL A 17 -10.98 6.48 5.22
N THR A 18 -12.01 7.33 5.23
CA THR A 18 -12.90 7.53 6.38
C THR A 18 -14.16 6.67 6.32
N ASP A 19 -14.61 6.35 5.10
CA ASP A 19 -15.77 5.50 4.83
C ASP A 19 -15.35 4.35 3.91
N LEU A 20 -14.94 3.25 4.54
CA LEU A 20 -14.51 2.05 3.82
C LEU A 20 -15.63 1.48 2.97
N GLU A 21 -16.86 1.43 3.48
CA GLU A 21 -17.96 0.75 2.79
C GLU A 21 -18.29 1.45 1.48
N ARG A 22 -18.39 2.78 1.51
CA ARG A 22 -18.68 3.60 0.33
C ARG A 22 -17.59 3.47 -0.73
N LEU A 23 -16.32 3.57 -0.33
CA LEU A 23 -15.21 3.50 -1.29
C LEU A 23 -14.99 2.08 -1.81
N SER A 24 -15.07 1.07 -0.95
CA SER A 24 -15.07 -0.35 -1.36
C SER A 24 -16.14 -0.63 -2.40
N ARG A 25 -17.36 -0.13 -2.20
CA ARG A 25 -18.46 -0.27 -3.17
C ARG A 25 -18.15 0.42 -4.49
N PHE A 26 -17.62 1.65 -4.45
CA PHE A 26 -17.25 2.41 -5.63
C PHE A 26 -16.17 1.69 -6.45
N TYR A 27 -15.04 1.33 -5.82
CA TYR A 27 -13.92 0.70 -6.52
C TYR A 27 -14.30 -0.67 -7.11
N ARG A 28 -15.14 -1.44 -6.40
CA ARG A 28 -15.61 -2.73 -6.91
C ARG A 28 -16.64 -2.57 -8.03
N ARG A 29 -17.69 -1.77 -7.83
CA ARG A 29 -18.83 -1.72 -8.76
C ARG A 29 -18.59 -0.81 -9.97
N VAL A 30 -17.91 0.32 -9.78
CA VAL A 30 -17.70 1.32 -10.83
C VAL A 30 -16.38 1.06 -11.55
N LEU A 31 -15.31 0.77 -10.81
CA LEU A 31 -13.97 0.62 -11.37
C LEU A 31 -13.55 -0.84 -11.58
N GLY A 32 -14.40 -1.82 -11.23
CA GLY A 32 -14.15 -3.24 -11.52
C GLY A 32 -12.98 -3.84 -10.76
N PHE A 33 -12.63 -3.29 -9.60
CA PHE A 33 -11.62 -3.89 -8.72
C PHE A 33 -12.19 -5.06 -7.93
N GLU A 34 -11.36 -6.05 -7.64
CA GLU A 34 -11.72 -7.19 -6.80
C GLU A 34 -10.93 -7.16 -5.50
N LYS A 35 -11.61 -7.40 -4.37
CA LYS A 35 -10.96 -7.52 -3.06
C LYS A 35 -10.18 -8.85 -3.03
N GLN A 36 -8.92 -8.79 -2.63
CA GLN A 36 -8.00 -9.93 -2.64
C GLN A 36 -7.52 -10.31 -1.24
N ASP A 37 -7.20 -9.33 -0.40
CA ASP A 37 -6.56 -9.58 0.89
C ASP A 37 -6.88 -8.45 1.89
N SER A 38 -6.56 -8.67 3.15
CA SER A 38 -6.54 -7.64 4.19
C SER A 38 -5.43 -7.88 5.20
N TYR A 39 -4.78 -6.81 5.66
CA TYR A 39 -3.73 -6.92 6.66
C TYR A 39 -3.71 -5.74 7.61
N HIS A 40 -3.22 -5.99 8.83
CA HIS A 40 -3.07 -4.97 9.84
C HIS A 40 -1.75 -4.21 9.66
N VAL A 41 -1.82 -2.89 9.78
CA VAL A 41 -0.70 -1.98 9.60
C VAL A 41 -0.43 -1.28 10.93
N PRO A 42 0.70 -1.60 11.60
CA PRO A 42 1.06 -0.98 12.86
C PRO A 42 1.18 0.56 12.76
N ALA A 43 0.82 1.25 13.85
CA ALA A 43 0.87 2.71 13.95
C ALA A 43 2.23 3.31 13.52
N LYS A 44 3.34 2.63 13.86
CA LYS A 44 4.68 3.07 13.44
C LYS A 44 4.81 3.18 11.91
N ILE A 45 4.25 2.22 11.17
CA ILE A 45 4.28 2.24 9.71
C ILE A 45 3.32 3.32 9.18
N MET A 46 2.13 3.44 9.78
CA MET A 46 1.16 4.47 9.41
C MET A 46 1.69 5.89 9.63
N HIS A 47 2.47 6.12 10.68
CA HIS A 47 3.15 7.39 10.93
C HIS A 47 4.13 7.71 9.79
N HIS A 48 4.90 6.72 9.33
CA HIS A 48 5.85 6.92 8.25
C HIS A 48 5.19 7.16 6.88
N ILE A 49 4.02 6.55 6.61
CA ILE A 49 3.34 6.67 5.30
C ILE A 49 2.41 7.89 5.26
N PHE A 50 1.65 8.12 6.33
CA PHE A 50 0.54 9.07 6.37
C PHE A 50 0.59 10.05 7.55
N GLY A 51 1.63 10.00 8.40
CA GLY A 51 1.71 10.84 9.60
C GLY A 51 0.68 10.50 10.67
N GLN A 52 0.10 9.30 10.64
CA GLN A 52 -0.94 8.87 11.59
C GLN A 52 -0.33 8.00 12.70
N ASP A 53 -0.60 8.37 13.95
CA ASP A 53 -0.11 7.64 15.14
C ASP A 53 -1.03 6.50 15.59
N THR A 54 -1.98 6.12 14.75
CA THR A 54 -2.93 5.03 14.99
C THR A 54 -2.68 3.88 14.03
N ALA A 55 -2.99 2.66 14.47
CA ALA A 55 -2.90 1.47 13.64
C ALA A 55 -4.13 1.37 12.74
N TYR A 56 -3.95 0.83 11.53
CA TYR A 56 -4.98 0.73 10.50
C TYR A 56 -5.08 -0.69 9.97
N THR A 57 -6.16 -0.96 9.27
CA THR A 57 -6.32 -2.14 8.42
C THR A 57 -6.26 -1.70 6.96
N ALA A 58 -5.44 -2.38 6.17
CA ALA A 58 -5.35 -2.18 4.73
C ALA A 58 -6.18 -3.24 4.02
N GLU A 59 -7.13 -2.81 3.20
CA GLU A 59 -7.95 -3.66 2.34
C GLU A 59 -7.37 -3.63 0.92
N VAL A 60 -6.92 -4.79 0.42
CA VAL A 60 -6.21 -4.89 -0.85
C VAL A 60 -7.16 -5.26 -1.97
N TYR A 61 -7.15 -4.46 -3.03
CA TYR A 61 -7.93 -4.64 -4.23
C TYR A 61 -7.02 -4.73 -5.45
N ARG A 62 -7.44 -5.48 -6.45
CA ARG A 62 -6.68 -5.64 -7.70
C ARG A 62 -7.58 -5.51 -8.91
N ARG A 63 -7.03 -4.87 -9.94
CA ARG A 63 -7.53 -4.91 -11.32
C ARG A 63 -6.33 -4.92 -12.26
N ASP A 64 -6.24 -5.94 -13.10
CA ASP A 64 -5.12 -6.15 -14.01
C ASP A 64 -3.75 -6.10 -13.28
N LYS A 65 -2.93 -5.10 -13.58
CA LYS A 65 -1.60 -4.88 -12.99
C LYS A 65 -1.59 -3.82 -11.88
N VAL A 66 -2.74 -3.25 -11.53
CA VAL A 66 -2.88 -2.19 -10.53
C VAL A 66 -3.37 -2.77 -9.21
N VAL A 67 -2.67 -2.44 -8.13
CA VAL A 67 -3.08 -2.74 -6.76
C VAL A 67 -3.59 -1.46 -6.11
N LEU A 68 -4.71 -1.56 -5.40
CA LEU A 68 -5.30 -0.48 -4.62
C LEU A 68 -5.39 -0.94 -3.17
N GLU A 69 -4.90 -0.14 -2.24
CA GLU A 69 -4.96 -0.41 -0.81
C GLU A 69 -5.79 0.67 -0.13
N LEU A 70 -6.86 0.28 0.56
CA LEU A 70 -7.70 1.20 1.33
C LEU A 70 -7.38 1.05 2.82
N PHE A 71 -6.78 2.07 3.41
CA PHE A 71 -6.39 2.11 4.83
C PHE A 71 -7.53 2.71 5.65
N HIS A 72 -8.12 1.93 6.54
CA HIS A 72 -9.16 2.39 7.47
C HIS A 72 -8.84 2.01 8.93
N SER A 73 -9.33 2.80 9.89
CA SER A 73 -9.22 2.51 11.32
C SER A 73 -10.61 2.21 11.89
N ASP A 74 -10.69 1.31 12.87
CA ASP A 74 -11.95 1.03 13.58
C ASP A 74 -12.31 2.13 14.59
N GLN A 75 -11.36 3.02 14.90
CA GLN A 75 -11.67 4.26 15.60
C GLN A 75 -12.48 5.17 14.68
N LYS A 76 -13.71 5.51 15.10
CA LYS A 76 -14.42 6.65 14.54
C LYS A 76 -13.51 7.87 14.69
N MET A 77 -13.07 8.45 13.58
CA MET A 77 -12.38 9.74 13.59
C MET A 77 -13.26 10.74 14.34
N GLN A 78 -12.87 11.07 15.57
CA GLN A 78 -13.30 12.33 16.17
C GLN A 78 -12.48 13.40 15.48
N ASP A 79 -13.16 14.35 14.84
CA ASP A 79 -12.65 15.55 14.17
C ASP A 79 -11.19 15.89 14.52
N GLN A 80 -10.24 15.26 13.82
CA GLN A 80 -8.91 15.81 13.71
C GLN A 80 -9.00 16.84 12.60
N GLY A 81 -8.67 18.09 12.95
CA GLY A 81 -8.83 19.27 12.11
C GLY A 81 -8.15 19.21 10.73
N PRO A 82 -8.14 20.32 9.98
CA PRO A 82 -7.78 20.30 8.57
C PRO A 82 -6.41 19.67 8.35
N PHE A 83 -6.36 18.80 7.33
CA PHE A 83 -5.21 18.08 6.81
C PHE A 83 -3.86 18.72 7.15
N PRO A 84 -2.87 17.97 7.66
CA PRO A 84 -1.50 18.39 7.42
C PRO A 84 -1.31 18.39 5.90
N LEU A 85 -1.10 19.58 5.33
CA LEU A 85 -0.68 19.75 3.95
C LEU A 85 0.63 18.98 3.78
N ILE A 86 0.56 17.76 3.23
CA ILE A 86 1.76 17.06 2.79
C ILE A 86 2.33 17.91 1.66
N PRO A 87 3.53 18.50 1.80
CA PRO A 87 4.12 19.28 0.73
C PRO A 87 4.24 18.40 -0.52
N ALA A 88 3.90 18.95 -1.69
CA ALA A 88 3.86 18.23 -2.97
C ALA A 88 5.19 17.55 -3.36
N SER A 89 6.28 17.83 -2.63
CA SER A 89 7.56 17.12 -2.71
C SER A 89 7.50 15.67 -2.19
N THR A 90 6.44 15.27 -1.48
CA THR A 90 6.34 13.97 -0.81
C THR A 90 5.19 13.15 -1.39
N ILE A 91 5.28 12.83 -2.69
CA ILE A 91 4.58 11.65 -3.23
C ILE A 91 5.49 10.45 -2.96
N SER A 92 5.20 9.70 -1.91
CA SER A 92 5.98 8.52 -1.58
C SER A 92 5.47 7.31 -2.37
N VAL A 93 6.09 7.03 -3.51
CA VAL A 93 5.89 5.78 -4.26
C VAL A 93 6.75 4.70 -3.62
N TRP A 94 6.14 3.81 -2.85
CA TRP A 94 6.85 2.69 -2.24
C TRP A 94 6.85 1.46 -3.16
N ARG A 95 7.95 0.71 -3.16
CA ARG A 95 8.08 -0.60 -3.81
C ARG A 95 8.18 -1.65 -2.72
N LEU A 96 7.07 -2.33 -2.39
CA LEU A 96 7.13 -3.45 -1.45
C LEU A 96 7.72 -4.66 -2.19
N GLY A 97 8.87 -5.13 -1.71
CA GLY A 97 9.63 -6.23 -2.31
C GLY A 97 8.83 -7.53 -2.43
N THR A 98 8.89 -8.15 -3.60
CA THR A 98 8.40 -9.49 -3.86
C THR A 98 9.24 -10.52 -3.08
N LYS A 99 8.58 -11.30 -2.22
CA LYS A 99 8.96 -12.60 -1.65
C LYS A 99 10.37 -13.09 -1.99
N GLU A 100 11.25 -13.06 -1.00
CA GLU A 100 12.50 -13.84 -1.01
C GLU A 100 12.14 -15.33 -0.87
N LEU A 101 12.16 -16.05 -1.99
CA LEU A 101 12.15 -17.51 -1.99
C LEU A 101 13.48 -17.99 -1.38
N SER A 102 13.38 -18.71 -0.26
CA SER A 102 14.52 -19.38 0.37
C SER A 102 15.10 -20.44 -0.57
N ALA A 103 16.15 -20.10 -1.30
CA ALA A 103 17.02 -21.06 -1.97
C ALA A 103 18.24 -21.31 -1.07
N ARG A 104 18.19 -22.39 -0.29
CA ARG A 104 19.34 -22.94 0.43
C ARG A 104 20.48 -23.20 -0.57
N ARG A 105 21.58 -22.46 -0.46
CA ARG A 105 22.83 -22.82 -1.14
C ARG A 105 23.45 -24.06 -0.48
N PRO A 106 23.92 -25.07 -1.23
CA PRO A 106 24.64 -26.19 -0.66
C PRO A 106 26.02 -25.73 -0.14
N ARG A 107 26.32 -26.07 1.12
CA ARG A 107 27.66 -25.90 1.71
C ARG A 107 28.67 -26.74 0.93
N ARG A 108 29.62 -26.10 0.24
CA ARG A 108 30.83 -26.79 -0.21
C ARG A 108 31.67 -27.14 1.04
N ARG A 109 31.90 -28.44 1.23
CA ARG A 109 32.93 -28.99 2.14
C ARG A 109 34.30 -28.43 1.73
N ALA A 110 35.00 -27.81 2.66
CA ALA A 110 36.46 -27.70 2.58
C ALA A 110 37.05 -29.02 3.07
N LEU A 111 37.68 -29.77 2.17
CA LEU A 111 38.61 -30.84 2.51
C LEU A 111 39.89 -30.20 3.06
N ARG A 112 40.34 -30.69 4.22
CA ARG A 112 41.74 -30.65 4.63
C ARG A 112 42.32 -32.04 4.42
#